data_AF-A0A355YF41-F1
#
_entry.id   AF-A0A355YF41-F1
#
_cell.length_a   1.000
_cell.length_b   1.000
_cell.length_c   1.000
_cell.angle_alpha   90.00
_cell.angle_beta   90.00
_cell.angle_gamma   90.00
#
_symmetry.space_group_name_H-M   'P 1'
#
loop_
_entity.id
_entity.type
_entity.pdbx_description
1 polymer ?
#
loop_
_entity_poly.entity_id
_entity_poly.type
_entity_poly.pdbx_seq_one_letter_code
_entity_poly.pdbx_strand_id
1 'polypeptide(L)'
;MVGAASKQRQCGSDALPTPAARSFPPTLPSEPRVRPSSLRSTGPWLLLLALVVASLLAGLGMREPSPPDEPRFVLAARQMVETGQWLLPHRGSELYAEKPPTFMWIQAATYSVLGNWAVAFLLPSLLSALLTLWLTWDLARRLWNRRVARYALLGLFVVIQFGLMAKRAQIDMVLVGMTTLSLWALLRHLLLGPDWKLLALGAFAAGVGTVTKGVGFLPLLALLPWAAWRWRHADAAGPGRSWKWWLILPAFLAGTAV
;
A
#
# COMPACT_ATOMS: atom_id res chain seq x y z
N MET A 1 -18.37 8.43 -104.44
CA MET A 1 -19.82 8.65 -104.57
C MET A 1 -20.52 7.75 -103.57
N VAL A 2 -21.48 8.32 -102.81
CA VAL A 2 -22.32 7.70 -101.76
C VAL A 2 -21.52 7.32 -100.48
N GLY A 3 -21.67 7.94 -99.31
CA GLY A 3 -22.76 8.73 -98.72
C GLY A 3 -23.50 7.89 -97.68
N ALA A 4 -22.96 7.76 -96.46
CA ALA A 4 -23.66 7.13 -95.33
C ALA A 4 -23.37 7.89 -94.03
N ALA A 5 -24.32 8.74 -93.65
CA ALA A 5 -24.34 9.49 -92.41
C ALA A 5 -24.95 8.62 -91.29
N SER A 6 -24.21 8.33 -90.22
CA SER A 6 -24.73 7.69 -89.02
C SER A 6 -24.93 8.71 -87.89
N LYS A 7 -26.16 9.21 -87.80
CA LYS A 7 -26.94 9.55 -86.60
C LYS A 7 -26.16 9.85 -85.30
N GLN A 8 -25.92 11.13 -85.06
CA GLN A 8 -25.63 11.68 -83.73
C GLN A 8 -26.84 11.46 -82.80
N ARG A 9 -26.62 10.87 -81.62
CA ARG A 9 -27.61 10.83 -80.53
C ARG A 9 -27.58 12.17 -79.79
N GLN A 10 -28.73 12.82 -79.73
CA GLN A 10 -29.01 13.97 -78.86
C GLN A 10 -28.91 13.54 -77.39
N CYS A 11 -28.03 14.19 -76.62
CA CYS A 11 -28.08 14.18 -75.16
C CYS A 11 -29.22 15.10 -74.73
N GLY A 12 -30.31 14.52 -74.22
CA GLY A 12 -31.40 15.26 -73.61
C GLY A 12 -30.92 15.99 -72.35
N SER A 13 -31.29 17.26 -72.26
CA SER A 13 -31.11 18.10 -71.07
C SER A 13 -32.20 17.77 -70.05
N ASP A 14 -31.93 16.83 -69.15
CA ASP A 14 -32.76 16.64 -67.97
C ASP A 14 -32.26 17.57 -66.86
N ALA A 15 -33.06 18.61 -66.62
CA ALA A 15 -32.88 19.56 -65.55
C ALA A 15 -32.90 18.86 -64.19
N LEU A 16 -31.85 19.07 -63.38
CA LEU A 16 -31.77 18.60 -62.00
C LEU A 16 -32.88 19.28 -61.16
N PRO A 17 -33.64 18.53 -60.34
CA PRO A 17 -34.59 19.14 -59.42
C PRO A 17 -33.87 19.89 -58.29
N THR A 18 -34.29 21.13 -58.07
CA THR A 18 -33.90 22.00 -56.94
C THR A 18 -34.07 21.30 -55.59
N PRO A 19 -33.11 21.39 -54.66
CA PRO A 19 -33.27 20.80 -53.34
C PRO A 19 -34.29 21.60 -52.52
N ALA A 20 -35.39 20.95 -52.15
CA ALA A 20 -36.37 21.49 -51.22
C ALA A 20 -35.70 21.77 -49.86
N ALA A 21 -35.83 23.00 -49.37
CA ALA A 21 -35.41 23.41 -48.04
C ALA A 21 -36.13 22.56 -46.99
N ARG A 22 -35.40 21.67 -46.33
CA ARG A 22 -35.89 20.89 -45.19
C ARG A 22 -36.00 21.83 -43.99
N SER A 23 -37.22 22.03 -43.50
CA SER A 23 -37.49 22.67 -42.22
C SER A 23 -36.86 21.85 -41.09
N PHE A 24 -35.99 22.49 -40.29
CA PHE A 24 -35.45 21.89 -39.08
C PHE A 24 -36.58 21.76 -38.03
N PRO A 25 -36.73 20.60 -37.35
CA PRO A 25 -37.68 20.47 -36.24
C PRO A 25 -37.23 21.29 -35.02
N PRO A 26 -38.15 21.61 -34.08
CA PRO A 26 -37.87 22.46 -32.93
C PRO A 26 -36.82 21.82 -32.01
N THR A 27 -35.99 22.68 -31.42
CA THR A 27 -34.92 22.39 -30.47
C THR A 27 -35.31 21.31 -29.45
N LEU A 28 -34.51 20.25 -29.35
CA LEU A 28 -34.63 19.22 -28.32
C LEU A 28 -34.62 19.86 -26.92
N PRO A 29 -35.43 19.36 -25.97
CA PRO A 29 -35.40 19.85 -24.60
C PRO A 29 -34.00 19.69 -24.03
N SER A 30 -33.44 20.78 -23.49
CA SER A 30 -32.12 20.79 -22.87
C SER A 30 -32.03 19.70 -21.81
N GLU A 31 -31.05 18.81 -21.91
CA GLU A 31 -30.83 17.77 -20.90
C GLU A 31 -30.76 18.40 -19.50
N PRO A 32 -31.33 17.74 -18.47
CA PRO A 32 -31.22 18.19 -17.10
C PRO A 32 -29.74 18.24 -16.73
N ARG A 33 -29.22 19.46 -16.61
CA ARG A 33 -27.84 19.73 -16.21
C ARG A 33 -27.67 19.19 -14.79
N VAL A 34 -27.13 17.97 -14.65
CA VAL A 34 -26.80 17.37 -13.35
C VAL A 34 -25.85 18.33 -12.65
N ARG A 35 -26.36 19.04 -11.64
CA ARG A 35 -25.53 19.95 -10.84
C ARG A 35 -24.44 19.10 -10.17
N PRO A 36 -23.15 19.44 -10.33
CA PRO A 36 -22.15 18.80 -9.51
C PRO A 36 -22.54 19.05 -8.05
N SER A 37 -22.68 17.98 -7.27
CA SER A 37 -22.84 18.07 -5.81
C SER A 37 -21.53 18.56 -5.21
N SER A 38 -21.26 19.84 -5.40
CA SER A 38 -20.13 20.57 -4.84
C SER A 38 -20.47 20.91 -3.40
N LEU A 39 -20.00 20.05 -2.50
CA LEU A 39 -19.35 20.34 -1.22
C LEU A 39 -19.26 18.99 -0.49
N ARG A 40 -18.32 18.13 -0.91
CA ARG A 40 -17.95 16.98 -0.07
C ARG A 40 -17.27 17.56 1.16
N SER A 41 -17.99 17.63 2.27
CA SER A 41 -17.39 18.03 3.54
C SER A 41 -16.28 17.04 3.87
N THR A 42 -15.03 17.53 3.87
CA THR A 42 -13.86 16.76 4.28
C THR A 42 -13.87 16.55 5.80
N GLY A 43 -14.60 17.40 6.53
CA GLY A 43 -14.71 17.43 7.99
C GLY A 43 -15.09 16.09 8.64
N PRO A 44 -16.22 15.45 8.25
CA PRO A 44 -16.60 14.16 8.84
C PRO A 44 -15.56 13.06 8.65
N TRP A 45 -14.85 13.05 7.51
CA TRP A 45 -13.78 12.07 7.27
C TRP A 45 -12.54 12.32 8.15
N LEU A 46 -12.14 13.58 8.33
CA LEU A 46 -11.04 13.92 9.22
C LEU A 46 -11.36 13.59 10.68
N LEU A 47 -12.61 13.84 11.11
CA LEU A 47 -13.08 13.43 12.43
C LEU A 47 -13.01 11.92 12.62
N LEU A 48 -13.48 11.13 11.65
CA LEU A 48 -13.39 9.67 11.70
C LEU A 48 -11.94 9.18 11.77
N LEU A 49 -11.03 9.78 10.99
CA LEU A 49 -9.61 9.45 11.05
C LEU A 49 -9.01 9.79 12.43
N ALA A 50 -9.37 10.95 12.99
CA ALA A 50 -8.96 11.35 14.33
C ALA A 50 -9.47 10.36 15.39
N LEU A 51 -10.72 9.90 15.28
CA LEU A 51 -11.29 8.89 16.18
C LEU A 51 -10.58 7.54 16.06
N VAL A 52 -10.24 7.10 14.85
CA VAL A 52 -9.44 5.88 14.62
C VAL A 52 -8.08 6.01 15.33
N VAL A 53 -7.35 7.10 15.09
CA VAL A 53 -6.04 7.31 15.71
C VAL A 53 -6.15 7.43 17.24
N ALA A 54 -7.12 8.20 17.73
CA ALA A 54 -7.38 8.35 19.16
C ALA A 54 -7.73 7.00 19.83
N SER A 55 -8.52 6.15 19.17
CA SER A 55 -8.87 4.83 19.70
C SER A 55 -7.65 3.91 19.83
N LEU A 56 -6.69 3.98 18.90
CA LEU A 56 -5.45 3.19 18.97
C LEU A 56 -4.54 3.72 20.08
N LEU A 57 -4.44 5.04 20.22
CA LEU A 57 -3.71 5.72 21.29
C LEU A 57 -4.34 5.55 22.68
N ALA A 58 -5.65 5.30 22.76
CA ALA A 58 -6.35 5.19 24.04
C ALA A 58 -5.75 4.06 24.90
N GLY A 59 -5.41 4.37 26.15
CA GLY A 59 -4.79 3.43 27.08
C GLY A 59 -3.26 3.31 26.96
N LEU A 60 -2.62 4.07 26.06
CA LEU A 60 -1.16 4.15 25.99
C LEU A 60 -0.62 4.74 27.30
N GLY A 61 0.33 4.06 27.95
CA GLY A 61 0.87 4.48 29.25
C GLY A 61 0.03 4.10 30.47
N MET A 62 -1.14 3.47 30.28
CA MET A 62 -2.04 3.11 31.39
C MET A 62 -1.91 1.66 31.88
N ARG A 63 -1.02 0.86 31.27
CA ARG A 63 -0.82 -0.54 31.65
C ARG A 63 0.63 -0.96 31.59
N GLU A 64 0.93 -1.98 32.37
CA GLU A 64 2.22 -2.67 32.35
C GLU A 64 2.24 -3.79 31.30
N PRO A 65 3.45 -4.30 30.94
CA PRO A 65 3.59 -5.47 30.09
C PRO A 65 2.88 -6.68 30.68
N SER A 66 2.01 -7.31 29.88
CA SER A 66 1.14 -8.41 30.31
C SER A 66 1.65 -9.77 29.79
N PRO A 67 1.62 -10.83 30.62
CA PRO A 67 2.00 -12.17 30.18
C PRO A 67 1.16 -12.67 28.99
N PRO A 68 1.68 -13.59 28.16
CA PRO A 68 2.97 -14.30 28.32
C PRO A 68 4.15 -13.64 27.60
N ASP A 69 3.90 -12.81 26.59
CA ASP A 69 4.95 -12.43 25.63
C ASP A 69 5.61 -11.08 25.92
N GLU A 70 4.86 -10.10 26.43
CA GLU A 70 5.35 -8.72 26.52
C GLU A 70 6.46 -8.55 27.57
N PRO A 71 6.38 -9.16 28.78
CA PRO A 71 7.41 -8.99 29.80
C PRO A 71 8.79 -9.46 29.31
N ARG A 72 8.87 -10.57 28.58
CA ARG A 72 10.16 -11.09 28.09
C ARG A 72 10.80 -10.16 27.05
N PHE A 73 10.02 -9.56 26.15
CA PHE A 73 10.55 -8.62 25.17
C PHE A 73 11.02 -7.32 25.83
N VAL A 74 10.20 -6.81 26.77
CA VAL A 74 10.52 -5.58 27.50
C VAL A 74 11.75 -5.75 28.40
N LEU A 75 11.86 -6.88 29.11
CA LEU A 75 13.04 -7.16 29.94
C LEU A 75 14.32 -7.26 29.09
N ALA A 76 14.24 -7.92 27.92
CA ALA A 76 15.38 -7.99 27.02
C ALA A 76 15.77 -6.63 26.46
N ALA A 77 14.80 -5.83 26.00
CA ALA A 77 15.04 -4.47 25.54
C ALA A 77 15.62 -3.58 26.65
N ARG A 78 15.15 -3.73 27.88
CA ARG A 78 15.66 -3.01 29.05
C ARG A 78 17.11 -3.37 29.36
N GLN A 79 17.46 -4.65 29.34
CA GLN A 79 18.84 -5.08 29.54
C GLN A 79 19.77 -4.59 28.44
N MET A 80 19.33 -4.50 27.17
CA MET A 80 20.13 -3.91 26.10
C MET A 80 20.51 -2.45 26.41
N VAL A 81 19.55 -1.67 26.91
CA VAL A 81 19.77 -0.26 27.27
C VAL A 81 20.67 -0.14 28.51
N GLU A 82 20.45 -0.96 29.54
CA GLU A 82 21.20 -0.90 30.80
C GLU A 82 22.64 -1.40 30.68
N THR A 83 22.88 -2.45 29.89
CA THR A 83 24.20 -3.09 29.76
C THR A 83 25.00 -2.60 28.54
N GLY A 84 24.33 -1.98 27.56
CA GLY A 84 24.94 -1.67 26.27
C GLY A 84 25.19 -2.89 25.39
N GLN A 85 24.71 -4.08 25.76
CA GLN A 85 24.84 -5.30 24.96
C GLN A 85 23.63 -5.49 24.04
N TRP A 86 23.75 -5.00 22.81
CA TRP A 86 22.66 -5.05 21.82
C TRP A 86 22.67 -6.33 20.99
N LEU A 87 23.82 -6.98 20.81
CA LEU A 87 23.97 -8.12 19.91
C LEU A 87 23.39 -9.42 20.50
N LEU A 88 23.62 -9.64 21.79
CA LEU A 88 23.21 -10.85 22.51
C LEU A 88 22.14 -10.49 23.54
N PRO A 89 20.85 -10.55 23.19
CA PRO A 89 19.76 -10.24 24.12
C PRO A 89 19.78 -11.19 25.30
N HIS A 90 19.76 -10.63 26.51
CA HIS A 90 19.58 -11.40 27.74
C HIS A 90 18.18 -11.16 28.31
N ARG A 91 17.74 -12.05 29.20
CA ARG A 91 16.58 -11.85 30.08
C ARG A 91 17.00 -12.27 31.49
N GLY A 92 17.39 -11.30 32.31
CA GLY A 92 18.00 -11.59 33.61
C GLY A 92 19.39 -12.18 33.41
N SER A 93 19.64 -13.36 33.98
CA SER A 93 20.90 -14.10 33.82
C SER A 93 20.94 -15.00 32.59
N GLU A 94 19.82 -15.17 31.88
CA GLU A 94 19.70 -16.11 30.76
C GLU A 94 19.86 -15.41 29.41
N LEU A 95 20.49 -16.09 28.44
CA LEU A 95 20.52 -15.65 27.05
C LEU A 95 19.15 -15.89 26.39
N TYR A 96 18.58 -14.87 25.76
CA TYR A 96 17.33 -14.97 25.02
C TYR A 96 17.58 -15.25 23.53
N ALA A 97 17.91 -16.49 23.18
CA ALA A 97 18.27 -16.88 21.81
C ALA A 97 17.08 -17.31 20.93
N GLU A 98 15.85 -17.26 21.43
CA GLU A 98 14.67 -17.82 20.72
C GLU A 98 14.25 -17.01 19.48
N LYS A 99 14.47 -15.69 19.51
CA LYS A 99 14.06 -14.77 18.44
C LYS A 99 15.18 -13.78 18.14
N PRO A 100 15.37 -13.38 16.88
CA PRO A 100 16.30 -12.32 16.53
C PRO A 100 15.98 -11.02 17.29
N PRO A 101 17.01 -10.23 17.64
CA PRO A 101 16.87 -9.08 18.54
C PRO A 101 16.14 -7.88 17.94
N THR A 102 15.77 -7.92 16.65
CA THR A 102 15.21 -6.79 15.91
C THR A 102 14.04 -6.11 16.61
N PHE A 103 13.09 -6.87 17.16
CA PHE A 103 11.95 -6.28 17.88
C PHE A 103 12.38 -5.58 19.17
N MET A 104 13.30 -6.20 19.92
CA MET A 104 13.85 -5.64 21.16
C MET A 104 14.70 -4.41 20.88
N TRP A 105 15.42 -4.34 19.76
CA TRP A 105 16.10 -3.12 19.33
C TRP A 105 15.14 -1.98 19.07
N ILE A 106 14.01 -2.23 18.40
CA ILE A 106 13.00 -1.19 18.16
C ILE A 106 12.41 -0.72 19.49
N GLN A 107 12.14 -1.63 20.45
CA GLN A 107 11.68 -1.25 21.79
C GLN A 107 12.73 -0.48 22.61
N ALA A 108 14.00 -0.89 22.54
CA ALA A 108 15.10 -0.20 23.19
C ALA A 108 15.28 1.20 22.59
N ALA A 109 15.20 1.35 21.27
CA ALA A 109 15.26 2.62 20.58
C ALA A 109 14.08 3.54 20.94
N THR A 110 12.85 3.04 21.01
CA THR A 110 11.71 3.85 21.46
C THR A 110 11.86 4.29 22.91
N TYR A 111 12.45 3.44 23.77
CA TYR A 111 12.78 3.82 25.14
C TYR A 111 13.89 4.87 25.21
N SER A 112 14.97 4.75 24.43
CA SER A 112 16.05 5.74 24.39
C SER A 112 15.57 7.14 23.99
N VAL A 113 14.50 7.25 23.21
CA VAL A 113 13.89 8.53 22.83
C VAL A 113 12.92 9.06 23.89
N LEU A 114 12.13 8.19 24.52
CA LEU A 114 11.04 8.60 25.43
C LEU A 114 11.38 8.57 26.93
N GLY A 115 12.33 7.74 27.34
CA GLY A 115 12.68 7.50 28.74
C GLY A 115 11.61 6.82 29.59
N ASN A 116 10.46 6.41 29.01
CA ASN A 116 9.33 5.85 29.75
C ASN A 116 8.86 4.51 29.20
N TRP A 117 9.07 3.44 29.97
CA TRP A 117 8.66 2.08 29.60
C TRP A 117 7.16 1.89 29.50
N ALA A 118 6.31 2.64 30.20
CA ALA A 118 4.85 2.50 30.12
C ALA A 118 4.31 2.82 28.71
N VAL A 119 5.07 3.60 27.94
CA VAL A 119 4.71 4.04 26.58
C VAL A 119 5.60 3.36 25.55
N ALA A 120 6.92 3.36 25.77
CA ALA A 120 7.92 2.92 24.79
C ALA A 120 7.70 1.51 24.26
N PHE A 121 7.28 0.56 25.10
CA PHE A 121 7.13 -0.83 24.68
C PHE A 121 5.99 -1.09 23.68
N LEU A 122 4.97 -0.22 23.70
CA LEU A 122 3.77 -0.32 22.83
C LEU A 122 3.93 0.43 21.52
N LEU A 123 4.83 1.41 21.47
CA LEU A 123 5.07 2.24 20.28
C LEU A 123 5.36 1.44 19.01
N PRO A 124 6.21 0.40 19.02
CA PRO A 124 6.51 -0.35 17.79
C PRO A 124 5.26 -0.93 17.14
N SER A 125 4.36 -1.51 17.94
CA SER A 125 3.09 -2.06 17.45
C SER A 125 2.13 -0.97 17.01
N LEU A 126 1.99 0.11 17.78
CA LEU A 126 1.13 1.24 17.44
C LEU A 126 1.56 1.88 16.10
N LEU A 127 2.85 2.18 15.95
CA LEU A 127 3.40 2.78 14.73
C LEU A 127 3.23 1.85 13.53
N SER A 128 3.44 0.54 13.72
CA SER A 128 3.26 -0.45 12.66
C SER A 128 1.78 -0.57 12.24
N ALA A 129 0.84 -0.48 13.19
CA ALA A 129 -0.59 -0.45 12.89
C ALA A 129 -0.99 0.82 12.11
N LEU A 130 -0.52 2.00 12.56
CA LEU A 130 -0.76 3.27 11.88
C LEU A 130 -0.17 3.28 10.45
N LEU A 131 1.05 2.76 10.31
CA LEU A 131 1.70 2.57 9.02
C LEU A 131 0.85 1.66 8.12
N THR A 132 0.39 0.52 8.64
CA THR A 132 -0.43 -0.44 7.89
C THR A 132 -1.74 0.20 7.40
N LEU A 133 -2.45 0.95 8.26
CA LEU A 133 -3.66 1.67 7.88
C LEU A 133 -3.40 2.70 6.78
N TRP A 134 -2.31 3.47 6.93
CA TRP A 134 -1.92 4.48 5.95
C TRP A 134 -1.56 3.88 4.59
N LEU A 135 -0.73 2.83 4.58
CA LEU A 135 -0.33 2.13 3.35
C LEU A 135 -1.53 1.50 2.65
N THR A 136 -2.44 0.88 3.40
CA THR A 136 -3.68 0.29 2.87
C THR A 136 -4.55 1.35 2.20
N TRP A 137 -4.74 2.49 2.87
CA TRP A 137 -5.48 3.62 2.31
C TRP A 137 -4.79 4.22 1.09
N ASP A 138 -3.46 4.41 1.13
CA ASP A 138 -2.69 4.99 0.03
C ASP A 138 -2.66 4.08 -1.20
N LEU A 139 -2.61 2.76 -1.02
CA LEU A 139 -2.69 1.84 -2.15
C LEU A 139 -4.10 1.84 -2.75
N ALA A 140 -5.14 1.69 -1.92
CA ALA A 140 -6.52 1.63 -2.37
C ALA A 140 -6.97 2.92 -3.07
N ARG A 141 -6.51 4.09 -2.62
CA ARG A 141 -6.87 5.37 -3.26
C ARG A 141 -6.26 5.53 -4.65
N ARG A 142 -5.09 4.91 -4.89
CA ARG A 142 -4.34 4.99 -6.15
C ARG A 142 -4.82 3.95 -7.16
N LEU A 143 -5.14 2.74 -6.70
CA LEU A 143 -5.63 1.66 -7.57
C LEU A 143 -7.10 1.82 -7.95
N TRP A 144 -7.93 2.36 -7.04
CA TRP A 144 -9.36 2.57 -7.29
C TRP A 144 -9.74 4.04 -7.15
N ASN A 145 -10.13 4.45 -5.95
CA ASN A 145 -10.56 5.82 -5.68
C ASN A 145 -10.59 6.11 -4.17
N ARG A 146 -10.78 7.39 -3.82
CA ARG A 146 -10.84 7.83 -2.41
C ARG A 146 -11.96 7.18 -1.59
N ARG A 147 -13.08 6.75 -2.20
CA ARG A 147 -14.19 6.11 -1.48
C ARG A 147 -13.80 4.69 -1.07
N VAL A 148 -13.28 3.91 -2.00
CA VAL A 148 -12.75 2.55 -1.74
C VAL A 148 -11.64 2.60 -0.69
N ALA A 149 -10.75 3.59 -0.76
CA ALA A 149 -9.69 3.77 0.23
C ALA A 149 -10.21 3.96 1.67
N ARG A 150 -11.28 4.74 1.84
CA ARG A 150 -11.91 4.93 3.15
C ARG A 150 -12.48 3.62 3.68
N TYR A 151 -13.17 2.86 2.83
CA TYR A 151 -13.72 1.55 3.21
C TYR A 151 -12.63 0.52 3.49
N ALA A 152 -11.52 0.52 2.75
CA ALA A 152 -10.38 -0.36 3.01
C ALA A 152 -9.74 -0.07 4.37
N LEU A 153 -9.49 1.21 4.70
CA LEU A 153 -8.95 1.62 6.00
C LEU A 153 -9.89 1.25 7.14
N LEU A 154 -11.17 1.63 7.02
CA LEU A 154 -12.16 1.35 8.08
C LEU A 154 -12.40 -0.15 8.23
N GLY A 155 -12.48 -0.87 7.11
CA GLY A 155 -12.63 -2.32 7.07
C GLY A 155 -11.49 -3.03 7.78
N LEU A 156 -10.24 -2.61 7.57
CA LEU A 156 -9.09 -3.13 8.30
C LEU A 156 -9.14 -2.75 9.79
N PHE A 157 -9.48 -1.50 10.10
CA PHE A 157 -9.53 -1.00 11.47
C PHE A 157 -10.55 -1.75 12.34
N VAL A 158 -11.71 -2.12 11.80
CA VAL A 158 -12.75 -2.86 12.55
C VAL A 158 -12.43 -4.35 12.74
N VAL A 159 -11.37 -4.87 12.11
CA VAL A 159 -10.91 -6.23 12.39
C VAL A 159 -10.41 -6.28 13.83
N ILE A 160 -11.15 -6.99 14.68
CA ILE A 160 -10.86 -7.09 16.12
C ILE A 160 -9.39 -7.49 16.36
N GLN A 161 -8.91 -8.50 15.63
CA GLN A 161 -7.54 -8.97 15.74
C GLN A 161 -6.51 -7.87 15.43
N PHE A 162 -6.78 -7.00 14.46
CA PHE A 162 -5.89 -5.88 14.14
C PHE A 162 -5.79 -4.90 15.32
N GLY A 163 -6.94 -4.51 15.90
CA GLY A 163 -6.98 -3.63 17.07
C GLY A 163 -6.29 -4.23 18.30
N LEU A 164 -6.47 -5.54 18.54
CA LEU A 164 -5.80 -6.25 19.64
C LEU A 164 -4.28 -6.27 19.44
N MET A 165 -3.81 -6.61 18.24
CA MET A 165 -2.38 -6.64 17.93
C MET A 165 -1.76 -5.24 17.96
N ALA A 166 -2.51 -4.19 17.59
CA ALA A 166 -2.03 -2.79 17.66
C ALA A 166 -1.75 -2.33 19.09
N LYS A 167 -2.48 -2.89 20.06
CA LYS A 167 -2.36 -2.57 21.50
C LYS A 167 -1.52 -3.58 22.29
N ARG A 168 -0.90 -4.56 21.62
CA ARG A 168 -0.01 -5.55 22.22
C ARG A 168 1.41 -5.35 21.74
N ALA A 169 2.37 -5.42 22.64
CA ALA A 169 3.80 -5.32 22.32
C ALA A 169 4.32 -6.66 21.78
N GLN A 170 3.79 -7.08 20.64
CA GLN A 170 4.13 -8.35 19.98
C GLN A 170 4.82 -8.11 18.64
N ILE A 171 5.75 -9.01 18.32
CA ILE A 171 6.52 -9.06 17.07
C ILE A 171 5.60 -9.05 15.83
N ASP A 172 4.43 -9.69 15.95
CA ASP A 172 3.44 -9.84 14.89
C ASP A 172 3.00 -8.52 14.25
N MET A 173 2.75 -7.47 15.05
CA MET A 173 2.27 -6.21 14.49
C MET A 173 3.37 -5.48 13.70
N VAL A 174 4.63 -5.58 14.14
CA VAL A 174 5.79 -5.06 13.38
C VAL A 174 5.96 -5.82 12.07
N LEU A 175 5.82 -7.14 12.10
CA LEU A 175 5.84 -7.96 10.89
C LEU A 175 4.71 -7.57 9.91
N VAL A 176 3.50 -7.32 10.40
CA VAL A 176 2.39 -6.81 9.58
C VAL A 176 2.75 -5.47 8.93
N GLY A 177 3.35 -4.54 9.68
CA GLY A 177 3.84 -3.27 9.15
C GLY A 177 4.88 -3.45 8.03
N MET A 178 5.89 -4.29 8.25
CA MET A 178 6.96 -4.55 7.28
C MET A 178 6.47 -5.27 6.02
N THR A 179 5.62 -6.29 6.18
CA THR A 179 5.04 -7.03 5.06
C THR A 179 4.08 -6.18 4.26
N THR A 180 3.28 -5.33 4.91
CA THR A 180 2.41 -4.37 4.24
C THR A 180 3.22 -3.30 3.50
N LEU A 181 4.31 -2.80 4.09
CA LEU A 181 5.23 -1.87 3.41
C LEU A 181 5.84 -2.50 2.15
N SER A 182 6.28 -3.76 2.25
CA SER A 182 6.80 -4.50 1.12
C SER A 182 5.76 -4.67 0.02
N LEU A 183 4.56 -5.17 0.35
CA LEU A 183 3.46 -5.32 -0.60
C LEU A 183 3.05 -3.98 -1.23
N TRP A 184 2.91 -2.93 -0.42
CA TRP A 184 2.57 -1.60 -0.90
C TRP A 184 3.58 -1.09 -1.93
N ALA A 185 4.87 -1.19 -1.62
CA ALA A 185 5.92 -0.69 -2.50
C ALA A 185 6.02 -1.52 -3.79
N LEU A 186 5.89 -2.84 -3.66
CA LEU A 186 5.87 -3.77 -4.79
C LEU A 186 4.66 -3.49 -5.70
N LEU A 187 3.45 -3.46 -5.17
CA LEU A 187 2.24 -3.22 -5.96
C LEU A 187 2.24 -1.84 -6.61
N ARG A 188 2.78 -0.82 -5.95
CA ARG A 188 2.98 0.49 -6.58
C ARG A 188 3.92 0.40 -7.78
N HIS A 189 5.05 -0.29 -7.65
CA HIS A 189 5.98 -0.49 -8.75
C HIS A 189 5.34 -1.28 -9.91
N LEU A 190 4.64 -2.37 -9.60
CA LEU A 190 4.09 -3.28 -10.59
C LEU A 190 2.86 -2.73 -11.33
N LEU A 191 1.97 -2.02 -10.62
CA LEU A 191 0.64 -1.64 -11.14
C LEU A 191 0.51 -0.17 -11.52
N LEU A 192 1.29 0.72 -10.91
CA LEU A 192 1.18 2.17 -11.15
C LEU A 192 2.35 2.74 -11.96
N GLY A 193 3.36 1.92 -12.25
CA GLY A 193 4.51 2.28 -13.06
C GLY A 193 5.84 2.08 -12.31
N PRO A 194 6.95 1.97 -13.07
CA PRO A 194 8.23 1.55 -12.53
C PRO A 194 8.82 2.62 -11.58
N ASP A 195 8.81 2.33 -10.29
CA ASP A 195 9.56 3.05 -9.28
C ASP A 195 10.58 2.11 -8.62
N TRP A 196 11.83 2.20 -9.05
CA TRP A 196 12.90 1.30 -8.60
C TRP A 196 13.33 1.57 -7.15
N LYS A 197 13.14 2.80 -6.66
CA LYS A 197 13.43 3.15 -5.27
C LYS A 197 12.40 2.52 -4.35
N LEU A 198 11.12 2.56 -4.73
CA LEU A 198 10.07 1.83 -4.02
C LEU A 198 10.29 0.32 -4.06
N LEU A 199 10.68 -0.25 -5.20
CA LEU A 199 10.98 -1.68 -5.27
C LEU A 199 12.10 -2.07 -4.28
N ALA A 200 13.19 -1.29 -4.24
CA ALA A 200 14.28 -1.50 -3.28
C ALA A 200 13.80 -1.34 -1.82
N LEU A 201 13.00 -0.32 -1.51
CA LEU A 201 12.40 -0.14 -0.18
C LEU A 201 11.53 -1.35 0.20
N GLY A 202 10.73 -1.86 -0.73
CA GLY A 202 9.87 -3.01 -0.50
C GLY A 202 10.65 -4.32 -0.28
N ALA A 203 11.74 -4.51 -1.00
CA ALA A 203 12.67 -5.63 -0.80
C ALA A 203 13.41 -5.53 0.54
N PHE A 204 13.87 -4.33 0.91
CA PHE A 204 14.48 -4.06 2.21
C PHE A 204 13.51 -4.36 3.36
N ALA A 205 12.26 -3.87 3.28
CA ALA A 205 11.23 -4.15 4.28
C ALA A 205 10.92 -5.66 4.41
N ALA A 206 10.92 -6.40 3.30
CA ALA A 206 10.78 -7.86 3.32
C ALA A 206 11.97 -8.55 4.03
N GLY A 207 13.19 -8.04 3.83
CA GLY A 207 14.39 -8.50 4.55
C GLY A 207 14.29 -8.27 6.05
N VAL A 208 13.95 -7.04 6.46
CA VAL A 208 13.74 -6.68 7.88
C VAL A 208 12.64 -7.54 8.51
N GLY A 209 11.54 -7.78 7.81
CA GLY A 209 10.48 -8.70 8.27
C GLY A 209 10.97 -10.14 8.41
N THR A 210 11.90 -10.58 7.55
CA THR A 210 12.44 -11.95 7.55
C THR A 210 13.35 -12.17 8.74
N VAL A 211 14.24 -11.23 9.05
CA VAL A 211 15.03 -11.31 10.30
C VAL A 211 14.12 -11.19 11.52
N THR A 212 13.02 -10.44 11.45
CA THR A 212 12.08 -10.30 12.57
C THR A 212 11.30 -11.59 12.89
N LYS A 213 10.74 -12.30 11.90
CA LYS A 213 9.91 -13.51 12.14
C LYS A 213 9.97 -14.60 11.04
N GLY A 214 11.03 -14.67 10.26
CA GLY A 214 11.29 -15.70 9.23
C GLY A 214 10.38 -15.62 7.98
N VAL A 215 9.14 -15.18 8.13
CA VAL A 215 8.11 -15.15 7.07
C VAL A 215 7.98 -13.78 6.38
N GLY A 216 8.87 -12.83 6.66
CA GLY A 216 8.81 -11.49 6.06
C GLY A 216 9.06 -11.43 4.56
N PHE A 217 9.60 -12.50 3.95
CA PHE A 217 9.85 -12.58 2.51
C PHE A 217 8.57 -12.84 1.69
N LEU A 218 7.48 -13.28 2.32
CA LEU A 218 6.23 -13.67 1.64
C LEU A 218 5.68 -12.64 0.64
N PRO A 219 5.72 -11.31 0.91
CA PRO A 219 5.34 -10.29 -0.07
C PRO A 219 6.03 -10.40 -1.42
N LEU A 220 7.29 -10.82 -1.45
CA LEU A 220 8.07 -10.95 -2.69
C LEU A 220 7.55 -12.07 -3.58
N LEU A 221 6.81 -13.05 -3.02
CA LEU A 221 6.17 -14.10 -3.81
C LEU A 221 5.09 -13.54 -4.75
N ALA A 222 4.58 -12.32 -4.53
CA ALA A 222 3.68 -11.66 -5.47
C ALA A 222 4.35 -11.34 -6.84
N LEU A 223 5.68 -11.39 -6.93
CA LEU A 223 6.40 -11.34 -8.21
C LEU A 223 6.14 -12.58 -9.08
N LEU A 224 5.84 -13.74 -8.48
CA LEU A 224 5.58 -14.98 -9.22
C LEU A 224 4.31 -14.90 -10.09
N PRO A 225 3.11 -14.61 -9.54
CA PRO A 225 1.91 -14.45 -10.37
C PRO A 225 2.04 -13.26 -11.32
N TRP A 226 2.72 -12.18 -10.92
CA TRP A 226 2.97 -11.05 -11.82
C TRP A 226 3.86 -11.46 -13.01
N ALA A 227 4.95 -12.18 -12.79
CA ALA A 227 5.83 -12.65 -13.85
C ALA A 227 5.12 -13.64 -14.77
N ALA A 228 4.32 -14.56 -14.22
CA ALA A 228 3.50 -15.49 -14.99
C ALA A 228 2.47 -14.76 -15.87
N TRP A 229 1.81 -13.73 -15.32
CA TRP A 229 0.90 -12.88 -16.08
C TRP A 229 1.64 -12.09 -17.17
N ARG A 230 2.80 -11.51 -16.84
CA ARG A 230 3.62 -10.71 -17.76
C ARG A 230 4.20 -11.51 -18.92
N TRP A 231 4.50 -12.80 -18.69
CA TRP A 231 4.94 -13.72 -19.74
C TRP A 231 3.85 -13.99 -20.77
N ARG A 232 2.58 -14.08 -20.33
CA ARG A 232 1.42 -14.24 -21.23
C ARG A 232 1.01 -12.96 -21.94
N HIS A 233 1.33 -11.80 -21.37
CA HIS A 233 0.96 -10.49 -21.88
C HIS A 233 2.21 -9.65 -22.11
N ALA A 234 3.02 -10.06 -23.10
CA ALA A 234 4.31 -9.45 -23.41
C ALA A 234 4.20 -7.93 -23.73
N ASP A 235 3.07 -7.52 -24.29
CA ASP A 235 2.83 -6.13 -24.71
C ASP A 235 2.13 -5.28 -23.64
N ALA A 236 1.79 -5.87 -22.49
CA ALA A 236 1.14 -5.12 -21.42
C ALA A 236 2.07 -4.03 -20.85
N ALA A 237 1.48 -2.85 -20.64
CA ALA A 237 2.15 -1.72 -19.98
C ALA A 237 2.56 -2.08 -18.55
N GLY A 238 3.75 -1.65 -18.13
CA GLY A 238 4.29 -1.91 -16.80
C GLY A 238 5.81 -1.91 -16.78
N PRO A 239 6.44 -2.27 -15.64
CA PRO A 239 7.88 -2.41 -15.54
C PRO A 239 8.39 -3.43 -16.57
N GLY A 240 9.19 -2.96 -17.52
CA GLY A 240 9.80 -3.80 -18.55
C GLY A 240 10.94 -4.67 -18.00
N ARG A 241 11.54 -5.46 -18.89
CA ARG A 241 12.76 -6.20 -18.61
C ARG A 241 13.91 -5.19 -18.43
N SER A 242 14.40 -5.08 -17.20
CA SER A 242 15.39 -4.09 -16.78
C SER A 242 16.44 -4.74 -15.89
N TRP A 243 17.71 -4.35 -16.02
CA TRP A 243 18.75 -4.79 -15.09
C TRP A 243 18.42 -4.42 -13.63
N LYS A 244 17.62 -3.37 -13.41
CA LYS A 244 17.27 -2.88 -12.06
C LYS A 244 16.45 -3.88 -11.22
N TRP A 245 15.92 -4.95 -11.81
CA TRP A 245 15.34 -6.07 -11.05
C TRP A 245 16.34 -6.72 -10.09
N TRP A 246 17.64 -6.67 -10.42
CA TRP A 246 18.70 -7.11 -9.54
C TRP A 246 18.81 -6.32 -8.24
N LEU A 247 18.17 -5.14 -8.12
CA LEU A 247 18.15 -4.36 -6.88
C LEU A 247 17.39 -5.06 -5.75
N ILE A 248 16.51 -6.02 -6.05
CA ILE A 248 15.75 -6.76 -5.04
C ILE A 248 16.70 -7.52 -4.10
N LEU A 249 17.68 -8.23 -4.66
CA LEU A 249 18.59 -9.08 -3.87
C LEU A 249 19.45 -8.28 -2.87
N PRO A 250 20.24 -7.26 -3.26
CA PRO A 250 21.04 -6.50 -2.31
C PRO A 250 20.17 -5.71 -1.33
N ALA A 251 18.99 -5.21 -1.74
CA ALA A 251 18.10 -4.53 -0.81
C ALA A 251 17.50 -5.49 0.23
N PHE A 252 17.08 -6.69 -0.19
CA PHE A 252 16.61 -7.73 0.72
C PHE A 252 17.71 -8.17 1.69
N LEU A 253 18.91 -8.45 1.17
CA LEU A 253 20.06 -8.83 1.99
C LEU A 253 20.45 -7.72 2.99
N ALA A 254 20.42 -6.46 2.56
CA ALA A 254 20.63 -5.33 3.46
C ALA A 254 19.57 -5.27 4.56
N GLY A 255 18.32 -5.60 4.26
CA GLY A 255 17.26 -5.69 5.26
C GLY A 255 17.43 -6.85 6.24
N THR A 256 17.92 -8.01 5.78
CA THR A 256 18.21 -9.15 6.67
C THR A 256 19.45 -8.96 7.52
N ALA A 257 20.33 -8.04 7.14
CA ALA A 257 21.59 -7.75 7.82
C ALA A 257 21.50 -6.61 8.85
N VAL A 258 20.31 -6.03 9.05
CA VAL A 258 20.02 -5.11 10.15
C VAL A 258 20.11 -5.88 11.45
#